data_AF-A0A9P7PA27-F1
#
_entry.id   AF-A0A9P7PA27-F1
#
_cell.length_a   1.000
_cell.length_b   1.000
_cell.length_c   1.000
_cell.angle_alpha   90.00
_cell.angle_beta   90.00
_cell.angle_gamma   90.00
#
_symmetry.space_group_name_H-M   'P 1'
#
loop_
_entity.id
_entity.type
_entity.pdbx_description
1 polymer ?
#
loop_
_entity_poly.entity_id
_entity_poly.type
_entity_poly.pdbx_seq_one_letter_code
_entity_poly.pdbx_strand_id
1 'polypeptide(L)'
;MSHLSKDGLKAYKDDKQEYKDSIDDWKIQFQYYKDERQKVLLMTTLIQTTVASHLQESSCLAGSTLSDWISNLKNSVEADDDTGIERHPYQCETSTNYNWPA
;
A
#
# COMPACT_ATOMS: atom_id res chain seq x y z
N MET A 1 12.54 41.79 33.88
CA MET A 1 11.62 41.26 32.85
C MET A 1 11.97 41.94 31.54
N SER A 2 12.42 41.19 30.54
CA SER A 2 12.76 41.76 29.22
C SER A 2 11.47 42.16 28.51
N HIS A 3 11.14 43.44 28.53
CA HIS A 3 10.04 43.99 27.74
C HIS A 3 10.52 44.13 26.30
N LEU A 4 10.05 43.24 25.43
CA LEU A 4 10.21 43.42 23.98
C LEU A 4 9.71 44.83 23.61
N SER A 5 10.43 45.49 22.70
CA SER A 5 9.91 46.70 22.06
C SER A 5 8.57 46.40 21.41
N LYS A 6 7.74 47.43 21.13
CA LYS A 6 6.45 47.23 20.46
C LYS A 6 6.60 46.45 19.15
N ASP A 7 7.67 46.72 18.41
CA ASP A 7 8.00 46.04 17.16
C ASP A 7 8.45 44.59 17.42
N GLY A 8 9.26 44.35 18.46
CA GLY A 8 9.67 43.00 18.85
C GLY A 8 8.51 42.13 19.33
N LEU A 9 7.52 42.72 20.02
CA LEU A 9 6.31 42.01 20.43
C LEU A 9 5.42 41.68 19.22
N LYS A 10 5.36 42.56 18.22
CA LYS A 10 4.62 42.32 16.99
C LYS A 10 5.27 41.21 16.18
N ALA A 11 6.58 41.30 15.90
CA ALA A 11 7.33 40.27 15.18
C ALA A 11 7.19 38.89 15.84
N TYR A 12 7.33 38.82 17.18
CA TYR A 12 7.12 37.57 17.91
C TYR A 12 5.72 36.97 17.74
N LYS A 13 4.67 37.81 17.69
CA LYS A 13 3.30 37.32 17.47
C LYS A 13 3.10 36.82 16.05
N ASP A 14 3.65 37.53 15.07
CA ASP A 14 3.57 37.18 13.66
C ASP A 14 4.31 35.84 13.42
N ASP A 15 5.55 35.70 13.90
CA ASP A 15 6.35 34.47 13.83
C ASP A 15 5.63 33.29 14.51
N LYS A 16 5.03 33.54 15.68
CA LYS A 16 4.29 32.51 16.41
C LYS A 16 3.07 32.02 15.62
N GLN A 17 2.40 32.92 14.90
CA GLN A 17 1.26 32.55 14.06
C GLN A 17 1.72 31.78 12.83
N GLU A 18 2.77 32.24 12.15
CA GLU A 18 3.36 31.54 11.00
C GLU A 18 3.80 30.12 11.37
N TYR A 19 4.50 29.96 12.50
CA TYR A 19 4.91 28.65 12.98
C TYR A 19 3.73 27.72 13.29
N LYS A 20 2.64 28.28 13.85
CA LYS A 20 1.42 27.52 14.11
C LYS A 20 0.78 27.03 12.80
N ASP A 21 0.68 27.90 11.81
CA ASP A 21 0.10 27.57 10.51
C ASP A 21 0.96 26.51 9.79
N SER A 22 2.28 26.63 9.86
CA SER A 22 3.21 25.62 9.33
C SER A 22 3.08 24.25 10.01
N ILE A 23 2.91 24.22 11.33
CA ILE A 23 2.66 22.97 12.06
C ILE A 23 1.34 22.34 11.62
N ASP A 24 0.30 23.14 11.45
CA ASP A 24 -1.02 22.62 11.08
C ASP A 24 -1.03 22.07 9.65
N ASP A 25 -0.34 22.72 8.70
CA ASP A 25 -0.10 22.14 7.37
C ASP A 25 0.71 20.84 7.45
N TRP A 26 1.79 20.82 8.23
CA TRP A 26 2.62 19.62 8.38
C TRP A 26 1.84 18.43 8.94
N LYS A 27 0.92 18.66 9.90
CA LYS A 27 0.04 17.58 10.43
C LYS A 27 -0.84 16.98 9.34
N ILE A 28 -1.36 17.81 8.43
CA ILE A 28 -2.18 17.35 7.30
C ILE A 28 -1.34 16.49 6.36
N GLN A 29 -0.16 16.98 5.96
CA GLN A 29 0.76 16.21 5.10
C GLN A 29 1.20 14.89 5.74
N PHE A 30 1.46 14.91 7.04
CA PHE A 30 1.83 13.72 7.79
C PHE A 30 0.71 12.67 7.81
N GLN A 31 -0.56 13.12 7.90
CA GLN A 31 -1.70 12.20 7.82
C GLN A 31 -1.81 11.57 6.43
N TYR A 32 -1.65 12.35 5.35
CA TYR A 32 -1.62 11.80 3.99
C TYR A 32 -0.51 10.77 3.79
N TYR A 33 0.70 11.07 4.27
CA TYR A 33 1.82 10.15 4.22
C TYR A 33 1.53 8.83 4.97
N LYS A 34 0.91 8.92 6.16
CA LYS A 34 0.53 7.73 6.94
C LYS A 34 -0.48 6.87 6.20
N ASP A 35 -1.47 7.47 5.56
CA ASP A 35 -2.50 6.77 4.80
C ASP A 35 -1.90 6.09 3.56
N GLU A 36 -0.99 6.77 2.85
CA GLU A 36 -0.27 6.21 1.70
C GLU A 36 0.62 5.03 2.12
N ARG A 37 1.36 5.15 3.23
CA ARG A 37 2.14 4.06 3.81
C ARG A 37 1.28 2.85 4.14
N GLN A 38 0.07 3.05 4.67
CA GLN A 38 -0.85 1.96 4.96
C GLN A 38 -1.35 1.29 3.68
N LYS A 39 -1.67 2.06 2.63
CA LYS A 39 -2.06 1.50 1.32
C LYS A 39 -0.95 0.65 0.71
N VAL A 40 0.30 1.14 0.73
CA VAL A 40 1.45 0.39 0.24
C VAL A 40 1.65 -0.90 1.04
N LEU A 41 1.54 -0.85 2.37
CA LEU A 41 1.64 -2.03 3.21
C LEU A 41 0.56 -3.07 2.85
N LEU A 42 -0.70 -2.63 2.71
CA LEU A 42 -1.81 -3.51 2.33
C LEU A 42 -1.58 -4.17 0.97
N MET A 43 -1.12 -3.40 -0.03
CA MET A 43 -0.78 -3.94 -1.35
C MET A 43 0.35 -4.98 -1.25
N THR A 44 1.43 -4.66 -0.54
CA THR A 44 2.55 -5.59 -0.36
C THR A 44 2.09 -6.89 0.32
N THR A 45 1.29 -6.79 1.38
CA THR A 45 0.74 -7.97 2.06
C THR A 45 -0.16 -8.78 1.14
N LEU A 46 -1.05 -8.14 0.36
CA LEU A 46 -1.90 -8.84 -0.59
C LEU A 46 -1.08 -9.60 -1.64
N ILE A 47 -0.05 -8.96 -2.19
CA ILE A 47 0.85 -9.59 -3.16
C ILE A 47 1.53 -10.81 -2.51
N GLN A 48 2.06 -10.64 -1.30
CA GLN A 48 2.76 -11.69 -0.59
C GLN A 48 1.88 -12.90 -0.26
N THR A 49 0.58 -12.69 -0.01
CA THR A 49 -0.36 -13.77 0.37
C THR A 49 -1.05 -14.42 -0.82
N THR A 50 -1.23 -13.71 -1.93
CA THR A 50 -1.99 -14.21 -3.09
C THR A 50 -1.10 -14.75 -4.21
N VAL A 51 0.13 -14.25 -4.35
CA VAL A 51 1.06 -14.68 -5.39
C VAL A 51 1.94 -15.79 -4.84
N ALA A 52 2.04 -16.90 -5.57
CA ALA A 52 2.96 -17.98 -5.22
C ALA A 52 4.41 -17.46 -5.15
N SER A 53 5.20 -17.92 -4.16
CA SER A 53 6.53 -17.35 -3.87
C SER A 53 7.48 -17.31 -5.08
N HIS A 54 7.44 -18.34 -5.94
CA HIS A 54 8.28 -18.40 -7.15
C HIS A 54 7.94 -17.29 -8.17
N LEU A 55 6.68 -16.84 -8.23
CA LEU A 55 6.26 -15.73 -9.09
C LEU A 55 6.62 -14.37 -8.50
N GLN A 56 6.77 -14.26 -7.17
CA GLN A 56 7.24 -13.02 -6.55
C GLN A 56 8.70 -12.74 -6.94
N GLU A 57 9.54 -13.77 -6.93
CA GLU A 57 10.97 -13.68 -7.28
C GLU A 57 11.20 -13.43 -8.77
N SER A 58 10.39 -14.05 -9.66
CA SER A 58 10.54 -13.87 -11.10
C SER A 58 9.96 -12.55 -11.61
N SER A 59 8.89 -12.06 -10.98
CA SER A 59 8.12 -10.93 -11.52
C SER A 59 8.57 -9.59 -10.92
N CYS A 60 9.08 -9.58 -9.68
CA CYS A 60 9.40 -8.37 -8.92
C CYS A 60 10.89 -8.04 -8.97
N LEU A 61 11.32 -7.42 -10.08
CA LEU A 61 12.69 -6.96 -10.26
C LEU A 61 12.91 -5.60 -9.56
N ALA A 62 14.06 -5.43 -8.91
CA ALA A 62 14.39 -4.18 -8.23
C ALA A 62 14.44 -2.98 -9.20
N GLY A 63 13.78 -1.88 -8.82
CA GLY A 63 13.70 -0.67 -9.66
C GLY A 63 12.59 -0.67 -10.72
N SER A 64 11.84 -1.76 -10.84
CA SER A 64 10.71 -1.86 -11.78
C SER A 64 9.47 -1.16 -11.24
N THR A 65 8.64 -0.67 -12.14
CA THR A 65 7.34 -0.09 -11.75
C THR A 65 6.33 -1.19 -11.42
N LEU A 66 5.24 -0.82 -10.74
CA LEU A 66 4.11 -1.74 -10.52
C LEU A 66 3.55 -2.27 -11.85
N SER A 67 3.55 -1.46 -12.91
CA SER A 67 3.10 -1.89 -14.24
C SER A 67 3.98 -3.01 -14.78
N ASP A 68 5.31 -2.87 -14.67
CA ASP A 68 6.27 -3.88 -15.12
C ASP A 68 6.09 -5.18 -14.33
N TRP A 69 5.85 -5.08 -13.02
CA TRP A 69 5.57 -6.23 -12.17
C TRP A 69 4.32 -7.00 -12.63
N ILE A 70 3.22 -6.30 -12.95
CA ILE A 70 1.98 -6.93 -13.45
C ILE A 70 2.22 -7.61 -14.80
N SER A 71 2.94 -6.96 -15.72
CA SER A 71 3.28 -7.54 -17.02
C SER A 71 4.16 -8.79 -16.88
N ASN A 72 5.16 -8.76 -16.01
CA ASN A 72 6.02 -9.92 -15.75
C ASN A 72 5.27 -11.07 -15.10
N LEU A 73 4.33 -10.76 -14.20
CA LEU A 73 3.46 -11.75 -13.57
C LEU A 73 2.57 -12.44 -14.60
N LYS A 74 1.93 -11.67 -15.49
CA LYS A 74 1.13 -12.21 -16.61
C LYS A 74 1.95 -13.15 -17.50
N ASN A 75 3.14 -12.72 -17.89
CA ASN A 75 4.05 -13.51 -18.71
C ASN A 75 4.52 -14.79 -18.00
N SER A 76 4.81 -14.71 -16.70
CA SER A 76 5.30 -15.86 -15.91
C SER A 76 4.23 -16.93 -15.69
N VAL A 77 2.95 -16.53 -15.68
CA VAL A 77 1.82 -17.44 -15.48
C VAL A 77 1.27 -17.98 -16.81
N GLU A 78 1.80 -17.52 -17.96
CA GLU A 78 1.21 -17.76 -19.28
C GLU A 78 -0.31 -17.52 -19.27
N ALA A 79 -0.74 -16.48 -18.56
CA ALA A 79 -2.16 -16.14 -18.46
C ALA A 79 -2.61 -15.66 -19.84
N ASP A 80 -3.19 -16.57 -20.62
CA ASP A 80 -3.76 -16.27 -21.92
C ASP A 80 -4.78 -15.13 -21.77
N ASP A 81 -4.78 -14.17 -22.71
CA ASP A 81 -5.71 -13.02 -22.69
C ASP A 81 -7.18 -13.47 -22.88
N ASP A 82 -7.42 -14.77 -23.07
CA ASP A 82 -8.73 -15.40 -23.26
C ASP A 82 -9.34 -15.93 -21.96
N THR A 83 -9.42 -15.10 -20.92
CA THR A 83 -10.45 -15.31 -19.87
C THR A 83 -11.66 -14.46 -20.18
N GLY A 84 -12.33 -14.81 -21.28
CA GLY A 84 -13.77 -14.64 -21.37
C GLY A 84 -14.41 -15.19 -20.09
N ILE A 85 -15.27 -14.38 -19.48
CA ILE A 85 -15.93 -14.68 -18.22
C ILE A 85 -16.86 -15.89 -18.40
N GLU A 86 -16.36 -17.09 -18.10
CA GLU A 86 -17.19 -18.15 -17.54
C GLU A 86 -16.57 -18.57 -16.22
N ARG A 87 -17.09 -17.97 -15.14
CA ARG A 87 -16.92 -18.51 -13.78
C ARG A 87 -17.60 -19.88 -13.74
N HIS A 88 -16.90 -20.93 -14.13
CA HIS A 88 -17.28 -22.27 -13.71
C HIS A 88 -17.20 -22.30 -12.18
N PRO A 89 -18.30 -22.59 -11.47
CA PRO A 89 -18.24 -22.72 -10.03
C PRO A 89 -17.32 -23.90 -9.72
N TYR A 90 -16.22 -23.63 -9.02
CA TYR A 90 -15.36 -24.64 -8.44
C TYR A 90 -16.22 -25.71 -7.76
N GLN A 91 -16.34 -26.90 -8.36
CA GLN A 91 -16.71 -28.08 -7.61
C GLN A 91 -15.47 -28.46 -6.80
N CYS A 92 -15.47 -28.13 -5.52
CA CYS A 92 -14.57 -28.75 -4.56
C CYS A 92 -14.93 -30.24 -4.48
N GLU A 93 -14.30 -31.07 -5.30
CA GLU A 93 -14.29 -32.51 -5.07
C GLU A 93 -13.37 -32.80 -3.89
N THR A 94 -13.93 -32.81 -2.68
CA THR A 94 -13.26 -33.42 -1.53
C THR A 94 -13.35 -34.93 -1.65
N SER A 95 -12.43 -35.54 -2.40
CA SER A 95 -12.15 -36.97 -2.29
C SER A 95 -11.11 -37.20 -1.19
N THR A 96 -11.58 -37.38 0.04
CA THR A 96 -10.89 -38.21 1.03
C THR A 96 -11.91 -39.04 1.77
N ASN A 97 -11.99 -40.31 1.35
CA ASN A 97 -12.65 -41.41 2.05
C ASN A 97 -12.15 -41.47 3.50
N TYR A 98 -13.00 -41.10 4.45
CA TYR A 98 -12.85 -41.50 5.85
C TYR A 98 -13.83 -42.64 6.14
N ASN A 99 -13.29 -43.85 6.16
CA ASN A 99 -13.95 -45.05 6.64
C ASN A 99 -13.97 -45.00 8.18
N TRP A 100 -15.13 -44.76 8.79
CA TRP A 100 -15.31 -44.87 10.24
C TRP A 100 -15.72 -46.30 10.61
N PRO A 101 -15.05 -46.98 11.56
CA PRO A 101 -15.54 -48.25 12.08
C PRO A 101 -16.78 -48.03 12.96
N ALA A 102 -17.66 -49.03 12.96
CA ALA A 102 -18.93 -49.10 13.66
C ALA A 102 -18.80 -49.12 15.20
#